data_AF-A0AA96VXH1-F1
#
_entry.id   AF-A0AA96VXH1-F1
#
_cell.length_a   1.000
_cell.length_b   1.000
_cell.length_c   1.000
_cell.angle_alpha   90.00
_cell.angle_beta   90.00
_cell.angle_gamma   90.00
#
_symmetry.space_group_name_H-M   'P 1'
#
loop_
_entity.id
_entity.type
_entity.pdbx_description
1 polymer ?
#
loop_
_entity_poly.entity_id
_entity_poly.type
_entity_poly.pdbx_seq_one_letter_code
_entity_poly.pdbx_strand_id
1 'polypeptide(L)'
;MAKDYDAPRNDGVIDNLEELKARSTSTSAPAIDVDEFEASEGLELPGADLSSEQLAIPVLPPLDDEFVCTACFLVYHRSQLASGNSTLRICRDCDHT
;
A
#
# COMPACT_ATOMS: atom_id res chain seq x y z
N MET A 1 -7.98 13.42 -19.43
CA MET A 1 -8.33 12.06 -19.92
C MET A 1 -7.74 11.06 -18.93
N ALA A 2 -8.57 10.22 -18.31
CA ALA A 2 -8.08 9.15 -17.42
C ALA A 2 -7.52 8.03 -18.30
N LYS A 3 -6.26 7.68 -18.11
CA LYS A 3 -5.62 6.57 -18.80
C LYS A 3 -6.07 5.29 -18.08
N ASP A 4 -6.73 4.40 -18.80
CA ASP A 4 -7.35 3.20 -18.25
C ASP A 4 -6.26 2.12 -18.06
N TYR A 5 -5.88 1.89 -16.81
CA TYR A 5 -4.80 0.97 -16.40
C TYR A 5 -5.32 -0.43 -16.05
N ASP A 6 -6.62 -0.69 -16.21
CA ASP A 6 -7.28 -1.96 -15.87
C ASP A 6 -7.40 -2.92 -17.08
N ALA A 7 -6.88 -2.51 -18.25
CA ALA A 7 -6.86 -3.38 -19.41
C ALA A 7 -5.89 -4.55 -19.18
N PRO A 8 -6.33 -5.81 -19.37
CA PRO A 8 -5.45 -6.96 -19.25
C PRO A 8 -4.29 -6.79 -20.23
N ARG A 9 -3.07 -6.81 -19.69
CA ARG A 9 -1.84 -6.79 -20.50
C ARG A 9 -1.90 -7.98 -21.45
N ASN A 10 -2.01 -7.70 -22.75
CA ASN A 10 -1.69 -8.68 -23.78
C ASN A 10 -0.23 -9.08 -23.56
N ASP A 11 -0.02 -10.33 -23.20
CA ASP A 11 1.25 -11.04 -23.15
C ASP A 11 1.80 -11.16 -24.59
N GLY A 12 2.23 -10.01 -25.11
CA GLY A 12 2.90 -9.91 -26.38
C GLY A 12 4.18 -10.75 -26.35
N VAL A 13 4.10 -11.91 -27.01
CA VAL A 13 5.20 -12.62 -27.65
C VAL A 13 6.35 -12.98 -26.69
N ILE A 14 6.27 -14.21 -26.18
CA ILE A 14 7.34 -14.91 -25.46
C ILE A 14 8.45 -15.41 -26.42
N ASP A 15 8.49 -14.95 -27.66
CA ASP A 15 9.53 -15.29 -28.63
C ASP A 15 10.55 -14.16 -28.63
N ASN A 16 11.64 -14.31 -27.86
CA ASN A 16 12.98 -13.73 -28.13
C ASN A 16 13.96 -13.97 -26.96
N LEU A 17 13.76 -15.00 -26.13
CA LEU A 17 14.68 -15.30 -25.02
C LEU A 17 16.12 -15.58 -25.51
N GLU A 18 16.28 -16.19 -26.70
CA GLU A 18 17.57 -16.40 -27.33
C GLU A 18 18.22 -15.12 -27.87
N GLU A 19 17.44 -14.18 -28.42
CA GLU A 19 17.92 -12.89 -28.90
C GLU A 19 18.38 -12.00 -27.72
N LEU A 20 17.67 -12.05 -26.59
CA LEU A 20 18.06 -11.40 -25.34
C LEU A 20 19.34 -12.00 -24.75
N LYS A 21 19.55 -13.31 -24.87
CA LYS A 21 20.78 -13.97 -24.41
C LYS A 21 21.99 -13.53 -25.21
N ALA A 22 21.87 -13.42 -26.53
CA ALA A 22 22.94 -12.94 -27.41
C ALA A 22 23.33 -11.48 -27.12
N ARG A 23 22.36 -10.63 -26.78
CA ARG A 23 22.59 -9.24 -26.37
C ARG A 23 23.18 -9.12 -24.95
N SER A 24 22.89 -10.07 -24.07
CA SER A 24 23.48 -10.13 -22.72
C SER A 24 24.99 -10.40 -22.76
N THR A 25 25.45 -11.22 -23.71
CA THR A 25 26.88 -11.56 -23.84
C THR A 25 27.69 -10.48 -24.54
N SER A 26 27.07 -9.62 -25.36
CA SER A 26 27.75 -8.55 -26.09
C SER A 26 27.88 -7.24 -25.30
N THR A 27 27.11 -7.09 -24.21
CA THR A 27 27.25 -5.97 -23.28
C THR A 27 27.97 -6.46 -22.02
N SER A 28 29.23 -6.89 -22.18
CA SER A 28 30.16 -6.85 -21.06
C SER A 28 30.42 -5.38 -20.77
N ALA A 29 29.51 -4.75 -20.03
CA ALA A 29 29.82 -3.50 -19.35
C ALA A 29 31.13 -3.73 -18.58
N PRO A 30 32.08 -2.78 -18.59
CA PRO A 30 33.22 -2.89 -17.69
C PRO A 30 32.67 -3.13 -16.30
N ALA A 31 33.24 -4.08 -15.55
CA ALA A 31 32.94 -4.25 -14.15
C ALA A 31 33.25 -2.91 -13.48
N ILE A 32 32.22 -2.09 -13.30
CA ILE A 32 32.28 -0.89 -12.50
C ILE A 32 32.24 -1.44 -11.09
N ASP A 33 33.43 -1.74 -10.57
CA ASP A 33 33.68 -2.07 -9.15
C ASP A 33 33.55 -0.78 -8.35
N VAL A 34 32.33 -0.24 -8.35
CA VAL A 34 31.88 0.75 -7.39
C VAL A 34 31.11 -0.06 -6.38
N ASP A 35 31.60 -0.07 -5.14
CA ASP A 35 30.91 -0.68 -4.01
C ASP A 35 29.44 -0.23 -4.04
N GLU A 36 28.52 -1.19 -4.24
CA GLU A 36 27.06 -0.98 -4.28
C GLU A 36 26.60 -0.16 -3.05
N PHE A 37 27.32 -0.29 -1.94
CA PHE A 37 27.13 0.47 -0.72
C PHE A 37 27.43 1.98 -0.90
N GLU A 38 28.57 2.37 -1.50
CA GLU A 38 28.90 3.78 -1.77
C GLU A 38 28.00 4.41 -2.85
N ALA A 39 27.54 3.62 -3.83
CA ALA A 39 26.58 4.10 -4.83
C ALA A 39 25.18 4.33 -4.23
N SER A 40 24.79 3.51 -3.24
CA SER A 40 23.46 3.57 -2.62
C SER A 40 23.31 4.68 -1.58
N GLU A 41 24.38 5.16 -0.96
CA GLU A 41 24.31 6.16 0.12
C GLU A 41 24.13 7.61 -0.37
N GLY A 42 24.26 7.88 -1.68
CA GLY A 42 24.10 9.22 -2.28
C GLY A 42 22.94 9.39 -3.26
N LEU A 43 22.21 8.31 -3.59
CA LEU A 43 21.09 8.35 -4.52
C LEU A 43 19.77 8.55 -3.76
N GLU A 44 19.48 9.80 -3.42
CA GLU A 44 18.13 10.17 -2.98
C GLU A 44 17.16 10.00 -4.16
N LEU A 45 16.29 9.00 -4.06
CA LEU A 45 15.26 8.77 -5.08
C LEU A 45 14.34 10.00 -5.15
N PRO A 46 14.00 10.49 -6.36
CA PRO A 46 13.05 11.58 -6.49
C PRO A 46 11.71 11.17 -5.86
N GLY A 47 11.33 11.84 -4.77
CA GLY A 47 10.13 11.53 -3.98
C GLY A 47 10.37 10.79 -2.66
N ALA A 48 11.62 10.51 -2.27
CA ALA A 48 11.96 9.95 -0.96
C ALA A 48 11.83 10.97 0.19
N ASP A 49 12.00 12.27 -0.09
CA ASP A 49 11.76 13.31 0.90
C ASP A 49 10.28 13.69 0.95
N LEU A 50 9.55 13.03 1.85
CA LEU A 50 8.16 13.37 2.21
C LEU A 50 8.10 14.27 3.45
N SER A 51 9.23 14.80 3.94
CA SER A 51 9.27 15.62 5.16
C SER A 51 8.54 16.96 4.98
N SER A 52 8.48 17.48 3.74
CA SER A 52 7.72 18.68 3.38
C SER A 52 6.23 18.44 3.12
N GLU A 53 5.78 17.18 3.07
CA GLU A 53 4.41 16.83 2.71
C GLU A 53 3.56 16.63 3.99
N GLN A 54 2.61 17.52 4.26
CA GLN A 54 1.62 17.31 5.33
C GLN A 54 0.42 16.52 4.81
N LEU A 55 0.31 15.26 5.24
CA LEU A 55 -0.84 14.42 4.94
C LEU A 55 -2.06 14.89 5.77
N ALA A 56 -2.91 15.72 5.17
CA ALA A 56 -4.15 16.17 5.79
C ALA A 56 -5.26 15.13 5.56
N ILE A 57 -5.56 14.33 6.57
CA ILE A 57 -6.66 13.36 6.52
C ILE A 57 -7.88 13.98 7.18
N PRO A 58 -9.01 14.16 6.47
CA PRO A 58 -10.24 14.65 7.08
C PRO A 58 -10.75 13.62 8.11
N VAL A 59 -10.97 14.06 9.35
CA VAL A 59 -11.60 13.24 10.39
C VAL A 59 -13.11 13.47 10.32
N LEU A 60 -13.84 12.44 9.89
CA LEU A 60 -15.30 12.45 9.92
C LEU A 60 -15.78 11.96 11.28
N PRO A 61 -16.58 12.74 12.03
CA PRO A 61 -17.19 12.26 13.26
C PRO A 61 -18.19 11.13 12.94
N PRO A 62 -18.38 10.16 13.85
CA PRO A 62 -19.39 9.12 13.69
C PRO A 62 -20.78 9.76 13.62
N LEU A 63 -21.67 9.22 12.79
CA LEU A 63 -23.08 9.60 12.81
C LEU A 63 -23.71 9.20 14.15
N ASP A 64 -24.83 9.83 14.53
CA ASP A 64 -25.56 9.54 15.79
C ASP A 64 -25.92 8.06 15.97
N ASP A 65 -26.05 7.34 14.86
CA ASP A 65 -26.46 5.96 14.81
C ASP A 65 -25.28 4.97 14.65
N GLU A 66 -24.04 5.45 14.70
CA GLU A 66 -22.82 4.64 14.53
C GLU A 66 -21.98 4.60 15.81
N PHE A 67 -21.25 3.51 16.00
CA PHE A 67 -20.28 3.36 17.08
C PHE A 67 -19.05 2.57 16.64
N VAL A 68 -17.92 2.84 17.28
CA VAL A 68 -16.68 2.07 17.14
C VAL A 68 -16.65 1.01 18.23
N CYS A 69 -16.51 -0.27 17.86
CA CYS A 69 -16.34 -1.36 18.81
C CYS A 69 -14.95 -1.29 19.47
N THR A 70 -14.87 -1.35 20.79
CA THR A 70 -13.58 -1.29 21.51
C THR A 70 -12.74 -2.57 21.40
N ALA A 71 -13.33 -3.67 20.92
CA ALA A 71 -12.63 -4.95 20.76
C ALA A 71 -12.04 -5.15 19.36
N CYS A 72 -12.80 -4.84 18.29
CA CYS A 72 -12.37 -5.03 16.90
C CYS A 72 -12.09 -3.72 16.13
N PHE A 73 -12.34 -2.56 16.75
CA PHE A 73 -12.08 -1.22 16.17
C PHE A 73 -12.82 -0.90 14.86
N LEU A 74 -13.83 -1.70 14.50
CA LEU A 74 -14.69 -1.47 13.34
C LEU A 74 -15.88 -0.58 13.70
N VAL A 75 -16.35 0.18 12.71
CA VAL A 75 -17.56 1.02 12.81
C VAL A 75 -18.79 0.18 12.49
N TYR A 76 -19.78 0.24 13.37
CA TYR A 76 -21.06 -0.44 13.20
C TYR A 76 -22.23 0.48 13.54
N HIS A 77 -23.39 0.16 13.01
CA HIS A 77 -24.64 0.80 13.41
C HIS A 77 -25.05 0.36 14.84
N ARG A 78 -25.66 1.25 15.63
CA ARG A 78 -26.13 1.05 17.01
C ARG A 78 -26.98 -0.20 17.22
N SER A 79 -27.63 -0.71 16.17
CA SER A 79 -28.38 -1.97 16.21
C SER A 79 -27.51 -3.19 16.49
N GLN A 80 -26.20 -3.11 16.23
CA GLN A 80 -25.21 -4.17 16.46
C GLN A 80 -24.50 -4.06 17.81
N LEU A 81 -24.91 -3.10 18.65
CA LEU A 81 -24.43 -3.00 20.03
C LEU A 81 -24.97 -4.19 20.84
N ALA A 82 -24.07 -4.90 21.53
CA ALA A 82 -24.43 -6.09 22.30
C ALA A 82 -24.69 -5.75 23.77
N SER A 83 -23.69 -5.16 24.41
CA SER A 83 -23.71 -4.69 25.78
C SER A 83 -22.79 -3.47 25.85
N GLY A 84 -23.25 -2.40 26.47
CA GLY A 84 -22.41 -1.22 26.64
C GLY A 84 -22.99 -0.18 27.58
N ASN A 85 -22.27 0.03 28.69
CA ASN A 85 -22.25 1.33 29.35
C ASN A 85 -21.55 2.33 28.43
N SER A 86 -21.71 3.64 28.66
CA SER A 86 -21.17 4.70 27.77
C SER A 86 -19.67 4.58 27.48
N THR A 87 -18.93 3.87 28.33
CA THR A 87 -17.49 3.68 28.28
C THR A 87 -17.01 2.44 27.51
N LEU A 88 -17.83 1.38 27.38
CA LEU A 88 -17.43 0.13 26.73
C LEU A 88 -18.48 -0.26 25.69
N ARG A 89 -18.29 0.16 24.43
CA ARG A 89 -19.17 -0.23 23.33
C ARG A 89 -18.61 -1.45 22.61
N ILE A 90 -19.30 -2.58 22.74
CA ILE A 90 -18.89 -3.86 22.15
C ILE A 90 -19.95 -4.31 21.12
N CYS A 91 -19.53 -4.78 19.96
CA CYS A 91 -20.41 -5.35 18.94
C CYS A 91 -20.83 -6.78 19.29
N ARG A 92 -21.96 -7.25 18.73
CA ARG A 92 -22.50 -8.61 18.96
C ARG A 92 -21.52 -9.72 18.65
N ASP A 93 -20.65 -9.52 17.66
CA ASP A 93 -19.65 -10.52 17.29
C ASP A 93 -18.55 -10.66 18.37
N CYS A 94 -18.18 -9.56 19.03
CA CYS A 94 -17.15 -9.56 20.06
C CYS A 94 -17.68 -9.90 21.46
N ASP A 95 -18.99 -9.81 21.71
CA ASP A 95 -19.59 -10.13 23.01
C ASP A 95 -19.64 -11.64 23.32
N HIS A 96 -19.54 -12.46 22.27
CA HIS A 96 -19.55 -13.92 22.39
C HIS A 96 -18.16 -14.57 22.35
N THR A 97 -17.08 -13.76 22.37
CA THR A 97 -15.68 -14.23 22.35
C THR A 97 -15.04 -14.07 23.72
#